data_AF-A0A1F2R5N5-F1
#
_entry.id   AF-A0A1F2R5N5-F1
#
_cell.length_a   1.000
_cell.length_b   1.000
_cell.length_c   1.000
_cell.angle_alpha   90.00
_cell.angle_beta   90.00
_cell.angle_gamma   90.00
#
_symmetry.space_group_name_H-M   'P 1'
#
loop_
_entity.id
_entity.type
_entity.pdbx_description
1 polymer ?
#
loop_
_entity_poly.entity_id
_entity_poly.type
_entity_poly.pdbx_seq_one_letter_code
_entity_poly.pdbx_strand_id
1 'polypeptide(L)'
;MIGTSGEAAQLDWGEGCLTNLANYVPAAVKKAGRVGVVVKQCDMRAVQGLVQENQVRAEDLVLVGAACAGVKDGEDIAAKCLNCDGTPHALCDIVVDADGVRNVDRRAEAAAGRHSDPRDAQVAYLESLPAEVRWQYWQRQFARCLRCYACRAACPLCYCGSCIVEKHRPQWISPAIEAGGNTAWNVIRAFHLAGRCTGCDECARACPSDIRLDLINHKLRLETERQFRASGSDAQGKPVLVDFRMDDPEDFVL
;
A
#
# COMPACT_ATOMS: atom_id res chain seq x y z
N MET A 1 15.42 -12.05 7.15
CA MET A 1 16.26 -11.12 7.93
C MET A 1 17.62 -11.76 8.02
N ILE A 2 18.65 -11.03 7.62
CA ILE A 2 20.05 -11.44 7.77
C ILE A 2 20.65 -10.69 8.96
N GLY A 3 21.58 -11.32 9.68
CA GLY A 3 22.27 -10.75 10.84
C GLY A 3 23.76 -10.50 10.60
N THR A 4 24.32 -11.02 9.50
CA THR A 4 25.74 -10.88 9.15
C THR A 4 25.93 -10.45 7.70
N SER A 5 27.08 -9.84 7.39
CA SER A 5 27.40 -9.43 6.02
C SER A 5 27.54 -10.61 5.05
N GLY A 6 28.00 -11.77 5.53
CA GLY A 6 28.13 -12.98 4.71
C GLY A 6 26.79 -13.55 4.22
N GLU A 7 25.72 -13.36 4.99
CA GLU A 7 24.37 -13.77 4.60
C GLU A 7 23.76 -12.88 3.50
N ALA A 8 24.33 -11.69 3.23
CA ALA A 8 23.86 -10.82 2.15
C ALA A 8 23.99 -11.49 0.76
N ALA A 9 24.94 -12.42 0.60
CA ALA A 9 25.08 -13.20 -0.62
C ALA A 9 23.90 -14.16 -0.91
N GLN A 10 23.02 -14.38 0.07
CA GLN A 10 21.79 -15.17 -0.10
C GLN A 10 20.61 -14.32 -0.59
N LEU A 11 20.76 -13.00 -0.62
CA LEU A 11 19.72 -12.10 -1.10
C LEU A 11 19.81 -11.97 -2.62
N ASP A 12 18.65 -11.92 -3.25
CA ASP A 12 18.51 -11.68 -4.68
C ASP A 12 17.80 -10.34 -4.90
N TRP A 13 18.23 -9.63 -5.96
CA TRP A 13 17.60 -8.40 -6.41
C TRP A 13 17.39 -8.47 -7.92
N GLY A 14 16.14 -8.63 -8.34
CA GLY A 14 15.79 -8.75 -9.74
C GLY A 14 14.29 -8.71 -9.99
N GLU A 15 13.90 -9.15 -11.18
CA GLU A 15 12.50 -9.12 -11.63
C GLU A 15 11.55 -10.01 -10.79
N GLY A 16 12.09 -10.99 -10.07
CA GLY A 16 11.34 -11.85 -9.14
C GLY A 16 10.99 -11.19 -7.80
N CYS A 17 11.51 -10.00 -7.49
CA CYS A 17 11.27 -9.27 -6.23
C CYS A 17 9.87 -8.61 -6.18
N LEU A 18 8.84 -9.33 -6.61
CA LEU A 18 7.47 -8.84 -6.77
C LEU A 18 6.81 -8.45 -5.44
N THR A 19 7.03 -9.24 -4.38
CA THR A 19 6.37 -9.07 -3.08
C THR A 19 6.89 -7.86 -2.32
N ASN A 20 5.98 -7.01 -1.83
CA ASN A 20 6.30 -5.96 -0.87
C ASN A 20 6.47 -6.54 0.55
N LEU A 21 7.68 -6.44 1.09
CA LEU A 21 8.05 -6.98 2.41
C LEU A 21 7.90 -5.98 3.57
N ALA A 22 7.36 -4.78 3.31
CA ALA A 22 7.19 -3.74 4.32
C ALA A 22 6.29 -4.18 5.50
N ASN A 23 5.38 -5.13 5.28
CA ASN A 23 4.54 -5.72 6.35
C ASN A 23 5.36 -6.42 7.46
N TYR A 24 6.60 -6.85 7.18
CA TYR A 24 7.48 -7.48 8.16
C TYR A 24 8.34 -6.48 8.95
N VAL A 25 8.41 -5.21 8.52
CA VAL A 25 9.29 -4.19 9.13
C VAL A 25 8.98 -3.96 10.62
N PRO A 26 7.72 -3.82 11.07
CA PRO A 26 7.44 -3.62 12.50
C PRO A 26 7.91 -4.80 13.37
N ALA A 27 7.69 -6.03 12.91
CA ALA A 27 8.15 -7.23 13.61
C ALA A 27 9.69 -7.33 13.63
N ALA A 28 10.33 -6.92 12.54
CA ALA A 28 11.78 -6.88 12.43
C ALA A 28 12.41 -5.88 13.40
N VAL A 29 11.88 -4.65 13.46
CA VAL A 29 12.28 -3.62 14.43
C VAL A 29 12.07 -4.10 15.86
N LYS A 30 10.91 -4.68 16.18
CA LYS A 30 10.63 -5.22 17.51
C LYS A 30 11.65 -6.28 17.95
N LYS A 31 12.15 -7.09 17.01
CA LYS A 31 13.12 -8.16 17.29
C LYS A 31 14.56 -7.65 17.43
N ALA A 32 14.98 -6.72 16.57
CA ALA A 32 16.38 -6.34 16.43
C ALA A 32 16.71 -4.91 16.90
N GLY A 33 15.70 -4.12 17.29
CA GLY A 33 15.85 -2.72 17.70
C GLY A 33 16.02 -1.77 16.52
N ARG A 34 17.09 -1.94 15.72
CA ARG A 34 17.37 -1.14 14.52
C ARG A 34 17.63 -2.05 13.32
N VAL A 35 17.01 -1.76 12.18
CA VAL A 35 17.08 -2.62 10.99
C VAL A 35 17.40 -1.86 9.72
N GLY A 36 18.21 -2.47 8.85
CA GLY A 36 18.35 -2.05 7.46
C GLY A 36 17.23 -2.64 6.61
N VAL A 37 16.60 -1.81 5.76
CA VAL A 37 15.53 -2.23 4.85
C VAL A 37 15.90 -1.83 3.43
N VAL A 38 16.10 -2.82 2.56
CA VAL A 38 16.29 -2.60 1.12
C VAL A 38 14.91 -2.46 0.49
N VAL A 39 14.66 -1.36 -0.20
CA VAL A 39 13.34 -1.01 -0.72
C VAL A 39 13.40 -0.62 -2.19
N LYS A 40 12.39 -1.08 -2.94
CA LYS A 40 12.01 -0.45 -4.22
C LYS A 40 11.26 0.85 -3.92
N GLN A 41 11.12 1.72 -4.92
CA GLN A 41 10.30 2.93 -4.81
C GLN A 41 8.89 2.64 -4.29
N CYS A 42 8.25 1.58 -4.79
CA CYS A 42 6.90 1.16 -4.38
C CYS A 42 6.82 0.63 -2.95
N ASP A 43 7.89 -0.01 -2.46
CA ASP A 43 7.95 -0.54 -1.09
C ASP A 43 8.20 0.60 -0.10
N MET A 44 8.99 1.59 -0.50
CA MET A 44 9.29 2.75 0.34
C MET A 44 8.03 3.53 0.72
N ARG A 45 7.06 3.68 -0.20
CA ARG A 45 5.78 4.32 0.12
C ARG A 45 5.04 3.59 1.26
N ALA A 46 5.14 2.26 1.33
CA ALA A 46 4.55 1.49 2.42
C ALA A 46 5.31 1.67 3.74
N VAL A 47 6.63 1.73 3.70
CA VAL A 47 7.46 2.03 4.87
C VAL A 47 7.17 3.45 5.39
N GLN A 48 7.04 4.42 4.49
CA GLN A 48 6.64 5.79 4.83
C GLN A 48 5.29 5.81 5.57
N GLY A 49 4.27 5.11 5.06
CA GLY A 49 2.98 5.00 5.76
C GLY A 49 3.12 4.38 7.16
N LEU A 50 3.93 3.34 7.32
CA LEU A 50 4.20 2.74 8.63
C LEU A 50 4.88 3.72 9.61
N VAL A 51 5.78 4.57 9.12
CA VAL A 51 6.42 5.62 9.93
C VAL A 51 5.41 6.70 10.31
N GLN A 52 4.62 7.19 9.35
CA GLN A 52 3.62 8.24 9.57
C GLN A 52 2.55 7.84 10.58
N GLU A 53 2.16 6.57 10.55
CA GLU A 53 1.16 6.01 11.47
C GLU A 53 1.80 5.44 12.75
N ASN A 54 3.05 5.80 13.05
CA ASN A 54 3.78 5.44 14.26
C ASN A 54 3.87 3.92 14.52
N GLN A 55 3.85 3.10 13.47
CA GLN A 55 4.05 1.66 13.59
C GLN A 55 5.53 1.30 13.75
N VAL A 56 6.41 2.16 13.24
CA VAL A 56 7.87 2.10 13.42
C VAL A 56 8.43 3.53 13.49
N ARG A 57 9.50 3.74 14.24
CA ARG A 57 10.16 5.04 14.31
C ARG A 57 11.20 5.17 13.22
N ALA A 58 11.34 6.35 12.64
CA ALA A 58 12.27 6.60 11.55
C ALA A 58 13.74 6.38 11.95
N GLU A 59 14.09 6.59 13.23
CA GLU A 59 15.44 6.34 13.77
C GLU A 59 15.81 4.85 13.88
N ASP A 60 14.80 3.98 13.95
CA ASP A 60 14.98 2.52 14.04
C ASP A 60 15.24 1.89 12.66
N LEU A 61 15.26 2.70 11.60
CA LEU A 61 15.40 2.27 10.21
C LEU A 61 16.65 2.87 9.56
N VAL A 62 17.32 2.03 8.76
CA VAL A 62 18.27 2.45 7.73
C VAL A 62 17.70 2.02 6.38
N LEU A 63 17.29 2.98 5.56
CA LEU A 63 16.58 2.76 4.31
C LEU A 63 17.57 2.75 3.15
N VAL A 64 17.65 1.61 2.46
CA VAL A 64 18.51 1.42 1.30
C VAL A 64 17.62 1.34 0.06
N GLY A 65 17.54 2.43 -0.70
CA GLY A 65 16.79 2.49 -1.94
C GLY A 65 17.61 1.93 -3.09
N ALA A 66 17.18 0.81 -3.66
CA ALA A 66 17.85 0.20 -4.80
C ALA A 66 17.08 0.46 -6.10
N ALA A 67 17.80 0.81 -7.16
CA ALA A 67 17.22 1.03 -8.48
C ALA A 67 16.54 -0.26 -8.97
N CYS A 68 15.38 -0.09 -9.60
CA CYS A 68 14.51 -1.19 -9.98
C CYS A 68 14.16 -1.10 -11.47
N ALA A 69 14.52 -2.11 -12.25
CA ALA A 69 14.15 -2.18 -13.68
C ALA A 69 12.69 -2.63 -13.92
N GLY A 70 11.92 -2.83 -12.85
CA GLY A 70 10.59 -3.44 -12.88
C GLY A 70 10.60 -4.86 -12.32
N VAL A 71 9.42 -5.34 -11.94
CA VAL A 71 9.20 -6.71 -11.45
C VAL A 71 8.15 -7.41 -12.29
N LYS A 72 8.27 -8.73 -12.42
CA LYS A 72 7.33 -9.55 -13.20
C LYS A 72 6.23 -10.14 -12.32
N ASP A 73 5.05 -10.25 -12.90
CA ASP A 73 3.93 -11.03 -12.39
C ASP A 73 3.58 -12.10 -13.44
N GLY A 74 4.02 -13.33 -13.20
CA GLY A 74 4.09 -14.35 -14.25
C GLY A 74 5.17 -14.02 -15.28
N GLU A 75 4.81 -14.00 -16.56
CA GLU A 75 5.73 -13.65 -17.66
C GLU A 75 5.73 -12.13 -17.97
N ASP A 76 4.71 -11.43 -17.53
CA ASP A 76 4.47 -10.01 -17.83
C ASP A 76 5.07 -9.08 -16.77
N ILE A 77 5.33 -7.83 -17.15
CA ILE A 77 5.67 -6.79 -16.18
C ILE A 77 4.46 -6.48 -15.29
N ALA A 78 4.67 -6.38 -13.98
CA ALA A 78 3.59 -6.10 -13.04
C ALA A 78 2.95 -4.74 -13.34
N ALA A 79 1.62 -4.64 -13.24
CA ALA A 79 0.89 -3.40 -13.55
C ALA A 79 1.40 -2.17 -12.77
N LYS A 80 1.82 -2.35 -11.51
CA LYS A 80 2.44 -1.30 -10.67
C LYS A 80 3.73 -0.71 -11.24
N CYS A 81 4.42 -1.43 -12.12
CA CYS A 81 5.68 -1.01 -12.73
C CYS A 81 5.49 -0.17 -13.99
N LEU A 82 4.31 -0.20 -14.63
CA LEU A 82 4.03 0.58 -15.85
C LEU A 82 4.15 2.10 -15.65
N ASN A 83 4.23 2.51 -14.38
CA ASN A 83 4.16 3.88 -13.89
C ASN A 83 5.31 4.29 -12.99
N CYS A 84 6.25 3.38 -12.81
CA CYS A 84 7.40 3.54 -11.96
C CYS A 84 8.58 3.86 -12.87
N ASP A 85 9.33 4.92 -12.58
CA ASP A 85 10.59 5.20 -13.27
C ASP A 85 11.74 4.34 -12.74
N GLY A 86 11.47 3.50 -11.74
CA GLY A 86 12.45 2.60 -11.15
C GLY A 86 13.44 3.30 -10.21
N THR A 87 13.30 4.62 -10.03
CA THR A 87 14.25 5.41 -9.26
C THR A 87 14.08 5.17 -7.77
N PRO A 88 15.18 5.06 -7.00
CA PRO A 88 15.13 5.02 -5.54
C PRO A 88 14.38 6.22 -4.97
N HIS A 89 13.56 5.97 -3.95
CA HIS A 89 12.77 7.02 -3.32
C HIS A 89 13.67 7.99 -2.54
N ALA A 90 13.39 9.29 -2.62
CA ALA A 90 14.21 10.35 -1.99
C ALA A 90 14.32 10.26 -0.45
N LEU A 91 13.39 9.56 0.20
CA LEU A 91 13.42 9.33 1.65
C LEU A 91 14.42 8.24 2.10
N CYS A 92 15.14 7.60 1.18
CA CYS A 92 16.15 6.59 1.54
C CYS A 92 17.43 7.25 2.06
N ASP A 93 18.11 6.59 3.00
CA ASP A 93 19.41 7.04 3.54
C ASP A 93 20.56 6.75 2.57
N ILE A 94 20.45 5.61 1.90
CA ILE A 94 21.46 5.09 0.97
C ILE A 94 20.74 4.78 -0.33
N VAL A 95 21.34 5.21 -1.44
CA VAL A 95 20.90 4.89 -2.79
C VAL A 95 21.92 3.97 -3.45
N VAL A 96 21.41 2.92 -4.09
CA VAL A 96 22.16 1.97 -4.90
C VAL A 96 21.60 2.01 -6.31
N ASP A 97 22.35 2.55 -7.25
CA ASP A 97 21.97 2.68 -8.66
C ASP A 97 23.16 2.31 -9.58
N ALA A 98 23.01 2.53 -10.89
CA ALA A 98 24.06 2.23 -11.87
C ALA A 98 25.34 3.07 -11.66
N ASP A 99 25.24 4.21 -11.00
CA ASP A 99 26.36 5.11 -10.70
C ASP A 99 27.08 4.72 -9.39
N GLY A 100 26.55 3.74 -8.65
CA GLY A 100 27.16 3.13 -7.47
C GLY A 100 26.35 3.31 -6.19
N VAL A 101 27.05 3.41 -5.06
CA VAL A 101 26.44 3.53 -3.72
C VAL A 101 26.71 4.92 -3.16
N ARG A 102 25.66 5.65 -2.77
CA ARG A 102 25.76 7.00 -2.23
C ARG A 102 24.82 7.22 -1.05
N ASN A 103 25.28 8.00 -0.07
CA ASN A 103 24.41 8.49 1.01
C ASN A 103 23.60 9.69 0.51
N VAL A 104 22.34 9.77 0.90
CA VAL A 104 21.43 10.84 0.52
C VAL A 104 20.90 11.50 1.79
N ASP A 105 20.83 12.83 1.79
CA ASP A 105 20.16 13.56 2.86
C ASP A 105 18.65 13.49 2.63
N ARG A 106 17.91 12.89 3.59
CA ARG A 106 16.45 12.73 3.56
C ARG A 106 15.69 14.06 3.40
N ARG A 107 16.35 15.20 3.58
CA ARG A 107 15.76 16.55 3.52
C ARG A 107 15.64 17.13 2.11
N ALA A 108 16.19 16.48 1.08
CA ALA A 108 15.93 16.90 -0.30
C ALA A 108 14.48 16.55 -0.67
N GLU A 109 13.67 17.57 -0.94
CA GLU A 109 12.25 17.43 -1.27
C GLU A 109 12.04 16.40 -2.38
N ALA A 110 11.17 15.42 -2.11
CA ALA A 110 10.75 14.44 -3.08
C ALA A 110 9.88 15.14 -4.15
N ALA A 111 10.47 15.42 -5.32
CA ALA A 111 9.69 15.71 -6.50
C ALA A 111 9.03 14.41 -6.98
N ALA A 112 7.85 14.09 -6.45
CA ALA A 112 7.03 13.02 -6.99
C ALA A 112 6.53 13.44 -8.37
N GLY A 113 7.19 12.97 -9.42
CA GLY A 113 6.64 13.02 -10.78
C GLY A 113 5.30 12.29 -10.80
N ARG A 114 4.21 13.00 -11.12
CA ARG A 114 2.91 12.37 -11.39
C ARG A 114 2.95 11.74 -12.78
N HIS A 115 3.08 10.42 -12.83
CA HIS A 115 2.89 9.65 -14.06
C HIS A 115 1.46 9.09 -14.11
N SER A 116 0.83 9.11 -15.29
CA SER A 116 -0.57 8.68 -15.51
C SER A 116 -0.74 7.17 -15.30
N ASP A 117 -1.51 6.76 -14.30
CA ASP A 117 -1.68 5.34 -13.92
C ASP A 117 -2.68 4.64 -14.86
N PRO A 118 -2.38 3.45 -15.43
CA PRO A 118 -3.31 2.69 -16.26
C PRO A 118 -4.65 2.44 -15.57
N ARG A 119 -4.67 2.39 -14.24
CA ARG A 119 -5.89 2.26 -13.45
C ARG A 119 -6.74 3.52 -13.48
N ASP A 120 -6.19 4.69 -13.79
CA ASP A 120 -6.96 5.94 -13.95
C ASP A 120 -8.01 5.78 -15.05
N ALA A 121 -7.62 5.24 -16.21
CA ALA A 121 -8.53 4.98 -17.32
C ALA A 121 -9.60 3.93 -16.97
N GLN A 122 -9.20 2.88 -16.22
CA GLN A 122 -10.13 1.83 -15.79
C GLN A 122 -11.14 2.35 -14.77
N VAL A 123 -10.70 3.18 -13.82
CA VAL A 123 -11.57 3.87 -12.87
C VAL A 123 -12.50 4.81 -13.61
N ALA A 124 -12.00 5.67 -14.50
CA ALA A 124 -12.83 6.58 -15.29
C ALA A 124 -13.90 5.84 -16.11
N TYR A 125 -13.55 4.70 -16.70
CA TYR A 125 -14.52 3.83 -17.35
C TYR A 125 -15.61 3.36 -16.39
N LEU A 126 -15.25 2.80 -15.22
CA LEU A 126 -16.25 2.36 -14.23
C LEU A 126 -17.14 3.51 -13.78
N GLU A 127 -16.61 4.72 -13.63
CA GLU A 127 -17.37 5.91 -13.25
C GLU A 127 -18.32 6.43 -14.32
N SER A 128 -18.01 6.18 -15.60
CA SER A 128 -18.89 6.52 -16.72
C SER A 128 -20.14 5.62 -16.79
N LEU A 129 -20.11 4.46 -16.14
CA LEU A 129 -21.23 3.53 -16.12
C LEU A 129 -22.38 4.06 -15.23
N PRO A 130 -23.65 3.78 -15.59
CA PRO A 130 -24.78 4.03 -14.71
C PRO A 130 -24.57 3.40 -13.32
N ALA A 131 -25.07 4.06 -12.27
CA ALA A 131 -24.83 3.65 -10.88
C ALA A 131 -25.17 2.17 -10.62
N GLU A 132 -26.30 1.69 -11.14
CA GLU A 132 -26.70 0.28 -11.02
C GLU A 132 -25.74 -0.66 -11.74
N VAL A 133 -25.29 -0.31 -12.96
CA VAL A 133 -24.35 -1.13 -13.73
C VAL A 133 -23.00 -1.22 -13.01
N ARG A 134 -22.51 -0.09 -12.47
CA ARG A 134 -21.29 -0.04 -11.66
C ARG A 134 -21.44 -0.84 -10.36
N TRP A 135 -22.59 -0.76 -9.70
CA TRP A 135 -22.88 -1.57 -8.51
C TRP A 135 -22.82 -3.06 -8.83
N GLN A 136 -23.46 -3.49 -9.91
CA GLN A 136 -23.44 -4.89 -10.35
C GLN A 136 -22.03 -5.37 -10.73
N TYR A 137 -21.17 -4.50 -11.27
CA TYR A 137 -19.76 -4.83 -11.47
C TYR A 137 -19.08 -5.20 -10.15
N TRP A 138 -19.23 -4.38 -9.11
CA TRP A 138 -18.64 -4.65 -7.79
C TRP A 138 -19.27 -5.86 -7.09
N GLN A 139 -20.58 -6.06 -7.22
CA GLN A 139 -21.24 -7.25 -6.68
C GLN A 139 -20.68 -8.54 -7.30
N ARG A 140 -20.46 -8.57 -8.62
CA ARG A 140 -19.79 -9.70 -9.29
C ARG A 140 -18.35 -9.91 -8.81
N GLN A 141 -17.60 -8.82 -8.60
CA GLN A 141 -16.26 -8.90 -8.04
C GLN A 141 -16.28 -9.52 -6.62
N PHE A 142 -17.12 -9.02 -5.73
CA PHE A 142 -17.17 -9.44 -4.33
C PHE A 142 -17.80 -10.82 -4.11
N ALA A 143 -18.71 -11.25 -4.99
CA ALA A 143 -19.31 -12.59 -4.94
C ALA A 143 -18.24 -13.72 -5.02
N ARG A 144 -17.10 -13.45 -5.67
CA ARG A 144 -15.98 -14.41 -5.77
C ARG A 144 -15.09 -14.49 -4.53
N CYS A 145 -15.33 -13.65 -3.52
CA CYS A 145 -14.49 -13.58 -2.33
C CYS A 145 -14.71 -14.81 -1.43
N LEU A 146 -13.63 -15.58 -1.21
CA LEU A 146 -13.65 -16.79 -0.37
C LEU A 146 -13.36 -16.49 1.12
N ARG A 147 -13.26 -15.22 1.50
CA ARG A 147 -12.87 -14.79 2.87
C ARG A 147 -11.59 -15.44 3.41
N CYS A 148 -10.61 -15.71 2.53
CA CYS A 148 -9.30 -16.24 2.93
C CYS A 148 -8.41 -15.19 3.62
N TYR A 149 -8.77 -13.91 3.54
CA TYR A 149 -8.03 -12.78 4.13
C TYR A 149 -6.58 -12.61 3.68
N ALA A 150 -6.15 -13.25 2.59
CA ALA A 150 -4.82 -13.07 1.99
C ALA A 150 -4.54 -11.58 1.67
N CYS A 151 -5.55 -10.87 1.16
CA CYS A 151 -5.46 -9.43 0.90
C CYS A 151 -5.21 -8.57 2.16
N ARG A 152 -5.64 -9.03 3.35
CA ARG A 152 -5.34 -8.39 4.63
C ARG A 152 -3.91 -8.71 5.05
N ALA A 153 -3.51 -9.98 5.01
CA ALA A 153 -2.19 -10.43 5.45
C ALA A 153 -1.05 -9.85 4.60
N ALA A 154 -1.28 -9.67 3.30
CA ALA A 154 -0.28 -9.13 2.38
C ALA A 154 -0.16 -7.59 2.42
N CYS A 155 -1.12 -6.87 3.02
CA CYS A 155 -1.13 -5.42 2.99
C CYS A 155 -0.28 -4.83 4.14
N PRO A 156 0.77 -4.03 3.85
CA PRO A 156 1.59 -3.43 4.91
C PRO A 156 0.83 -2.48 5.84
N LEU A 157 -0.28 -1.91 5.38
CA LEU A 157 -1.07 -0.93 6.13
C LEU A 157 -2.29 -1.54 6.85
N CYS A 158 -2.42 -2.87 6.79
CA CYS A 158 -3.39 -3.63 7.58
C CYS A 158 -2.71 -4.21 8.84
N TYR A 159 -2.26 -3.35 9.75
CA TYR A 159 -1.46 -3.73 10.94
C TYR A 159 -2.27 -3.82 12.25
N CYS A 160 -3.59 -3.63 12.22
CA CYS A 160 -4.41 -3.66 13.44
C CYS A 160 -4.19 -4.98 14.21
N GLY A 161 -3.84 -4.89 15.50
CA GLY A 161 -3.59 -6.07 16.34
C GLY A 161 -4.83 -6.94 16.58
N SER A 162 -6.03 -6.39 16.38
CA SER A 162 -7.26 -7.18 16.33
C SER A 162 -8.18 -6.66 15.23
N CYS A 163 -8.57 -7.53 14.30
CA CYS A 163 -9.42 -7.13 13.17
C CYS A 163 -10.89 -7.40 13.46
N ILE A 164 -11.78 -6.55 12.94
CA ILE A 164 -13.24 -6.67 13.11
C ILE A 164 -13.79 -8.01 12.61
N VAL A 165 -13.15 -8.63 11.61
CA VAL A 165 -13.54 -9.94 11.06
C VAL A 165 -13.19 -11.11 11.98
N GLU A 166 -12.33 -10.89 12.97
CA GLU A 166 -11.96 -11.89 13.99
C GLU A 166 -12.78 -11.70 15.28
N LYS A 167 -13.60 -10.64 15.36
CA LYS A 167 -14.42 -10.35 16.54
C LYS A 167 -15.73 -11.13 16.48
N HIS A 168 -16.01 -11.87 17.54
CA HIS A 168 -17.31 -12.51 17.74
C HIS A 168 -18.33 -11.55 18.39
N ARG A 169 -17.89 -10.61 19.22
CA ARG A 169 -18.76 -9.61 19.89
C ARG A 169 -18.09 -8.24 19.97
N PRO A 170 -18.76 -7.17 19.51
CA PRO A 170 -19.89 -7.18 18.55
C PRO A 170 -19.48 -7.74 17.18
N GLN A 171 -20.43 -8.35 16.46
CA GLN A 171 -20.23 -8.89 15.11
C GLN A 171 -20.76 -7.90 14.07
N TRP A 172 -19.91 -6.99 13.61
CA TRP A 172 -20.27 -5.96 12.63
C TRP A 172 -20.27 -6.45 11.18
N ILE A 173 -19.47 -7.49 10.90
CA ILE A 173 -19.36 -8.10 9.58
C ILE A 173 -19.63 -9.60 9.74
N SER A 174 -20.55 -10.13 8.94
CA SER A 174 -20.78 -11.57 8.87
C SER A 174 -19.49 -12.29 8.45
N PRO A 175 -19.04 -13.32 9.20
CA PRO A 175 -17.89 -14.14 8.83
C PRO A 175 -18.25 -15.18 7.76
N ALA A 176 -19.54 -15.36 7.46
CA ALA A 176 -19.99 -16.27 6.42
C ALA A 176 -19.55 -15.78 5.01
N ILE A 177 -19.34 -16.74 4.12
CA ILE A 177 -19.06 -16.51 2.71
C ILE A 177 -20.40 -16.30 2.01
N GLU A 178 -20.89 -15.05 2.06
CA GLU A 178 -22.18 -14.66 1.48
C GLU A 178 -22.10 -13.23 0.92
N ALA A 179 -23.01 -12.88 0.01
CA ALA A 179 -22.96 -11.62 -0.74
C ALA A 179 -22.88 -10.38 0.17
N GLY A 180 -23.72 -10.31 1.20
CA GLY A 180 -23.76 -9.19 2.13
C GLY A 180 -22.46 -9.04 2.92
N GLY A 181 -21.98 -10.13 3.53
CA GLY A 181 -20.72 -10.12 4.25
C GLY A 181 -19.52 -9.80 3.35
N ASN A 182 -19.45 -10.40 2.15
CA ASN A 182 -18.37 -10.17 1.21
C ASN A 182 -18.31 -8.71 0.78
N THR A 183 -19.47 -8.11 0.48
CA THR A 183 -19.57 -6.69 0.17
C THR A 183 -19.09 -5.84 1.34
N ALA A 184 -19.63 -6.08 2.54
CA ALA A 184 -19.26 -5.33 3.74
C ALA A 184 -17.75 -5.38 4.01
N TRP A 185 -17.13 -6.55 3.91
CA TRP A 185 -15.68 -6.68 4.09
C TRP A 185 -14.86 -5.87 3.09
N ASN A 186 -15.18 -5.99 1.79
CA ASN A 186 -14.40 -5.31 0.76
C ASN A 186 -14.56 -3.79 0.85
N VAL A 187 -15.77 -3.30 1.13
CA VAL A 187 -16.05 -1.86 1.31
C VAL A 187 -15.38 -1.31 2.57
N ILE A 188 -15.55 -1.97 3.72
CA ILE A 188 -14.96 -1.52 4.99
C ILE A 188 -13.42 -1.54 4.91
N ARG A 189 -12.84 -2.60 4.34
CA ARG A 189 -11.38 -2.66 4.14
C ARG A 189 -10.88 -1.55 3.22
N ALA A 190 -11.58 -1.29 2.12
CA ALA A 190 -11.21 -0.20 1.21
C ALA A 190 -11.28 1.15 1.93
N PHE A 191 -12.32 1.38 2.73
CA PHE A 191 -12.47 2.59 3.54
C PHE A 191 -11.35 2.74 4.58
N HIS A 192 -10.96 1.67 5.28
CA HIS A 192 -9.82 1.69 6.20
C HIS A 192 -8.49 2.04 5.52
N LEU A 193 -8.38 1.87 4.20
CA LEU A 193 -7.19 2.18 3.41
C LEU A 193 -7.32 3.51 2.65
N ALA A 194 -8.44 4.23 2.74
CA ALA A 194 -8.63 5.52 2.09
C ALA A 194 -7.57 6.52 2.58
N GLY A 195 -6.90 7.18 1.65
CA GLY A 195 -5.75 8.06 1.93
C GLY A 195 -4.46 7.37 2.38
N ARG A 196 -4.47 6.05 2.59
CA ARG A 196 -3.33 5.27 3.08
C ARG A 196 -2.73 4.38 2.00
N CYS A 197 -3.56 3.88 1.07
CA CYS A 197 -3.12 2.96 0.02
C CYS A 197 -1.96 3.54 -0.82
N THR A 198 -0.88 2.77 -0.94
CA THR A 198 0.35 3.16 -1.65
C THR A 198 0.38 2.71 -3.12
N GLY A 199 -0.66 2.00 -3.57
CA GLY A 199 -0.75 1.46 -4.93
C GLY A 199 0.20 0.29 -5.22
N CYS A 200 0.63 -0.46 -4.19
CA CYS A 200 1.58 -1.57 -4.32
C CYS A 200 0.98 -2.90 -4.84
N ASP A 201 -0.34 -2.99 -5.00
CA ASP A 201 -1.09 -4.10 -5.59
C ASP A 201 -0.97 -5.48 -4.93
N GLU A 202 -0.32 -5.57 -3.77
CA GLU A 202 -0.22 -6.81 -3.00
C GLU A 202 -1.57 -7.45 -2.68
N CYS A 203 -2.60 -6.63 -2.48
CA CYS A 203 -3.93 -7.14 -2.17
C CYS A 203 -4.60 -7.81 -3.37
N ALA A 204 -4.42 -7.29 -4.58
CA ALA A 204 -4.92 -7.89 -5.81
C ALA A 204 -4.10 -9.14 -6.14
N ARG A 205 -2.77 -9.02 -6.12
CA ARG A 205 -1.82 -10.13 -6.35
C ARG A 205 -2.07 -11.33 -5.43
N ALA A 206 -2.30 -11.08 -4.14
CA ALA A 206 -2.54 -12.16 -3.17
C ALA A 206 -3.96 -12.74 -3.24
N CYS A 207 -4.86 -12.18 -4.06
CA CYS A 207 -6.23 -12.65 -4.15
C CYS A 207 -6.32 -13.88 -5.08
N PRO A 208 -6.66 -15.08 -4.58
CA PRO A 208 -6.79 -16.27 -5.43
C PRO A 208 -7.97 -16.21 -6.40
N SER A 209 -8.91 -15.29 -6.16
CA SER A 209 -10.11 -15.10 -6.99
C SER A 209 -9.97 -13.95 -8.00
N ASP A 210 -8.77 -13.35 -8.11
CA ASP A 210 -8.48 -12.22 -9.00
C ASP A 210 -9.52 -11.09 -8.89
N ILE A 211 -9.84 -10.73 -7.64
CA ILE A 211 -10.73 -9.59 -7.36
C ILE A 211 -9.92 -8.31 -7.57
N ARG A 212 -10.49 -7.36 -8.31
CA ARG A 212 -9.88 -6.05 -8.61
C ARG A 212 -9.86 -5.10 -7.40
N LEU A 213 -9.19 -5.54 -6.34
CA LEU A 213 -8.97 -4.79 -5.10
C LEU A 213 -8.06 -3.58 -5.32
N ASP A 214 -7.17 -3.66 -6.29
CA ASP A 214 -6.37 -2.53 -6.78
C ASP A 214 -7.27 -1.37 -7.23
N LEU A 215 -8.32 -1.64 -8.02
CA LEU A 215 -9.19 -0.58 -8.57
C LEU A 215 -10.02 0.14 -7.51
N ILE A 216 -10.59 -0.59 -6.53
CA ILE A 216 -11.40 0.07 -5.49
C ILE A 216 -10.53 0.94 -4.58
N ASN A 217 -9.34 0.46 -4.22
CA ASN A 217 -8.41 1.23 -3.39
C ASN A 217 -7.82 2.40 -4.18
N HIS A 218 -7.54 2.23 -5.48
CA HIS A 218 -7.10 3.30 -6.35
C HIS A 218 -8.17 4.38 -6.52
N LYS A 219 -9.45 3.98 -6.69
CA LYS A 219 -10.57 4.93 -6.72
C LYS A 219 -10.64 5.76 -5.44
N LEU A 220 -10.52 5.12 -4.27
CA LEU A 220 -10.53 5.84 -3.00
C LEU A 220 -9.31 6.75 -2.84
N ARG A 221 -8.13 6.34 -3.31
CA ARG A 221 -6.94 7.20 -3.36
C ARG A 221 -7.21 8.47 -4.19
N LEU A 222 -7.75 8.32 -5.41
CA LEU A 222 -8.10 9.46 -6.27
C LEU A 222 -9.14 10.38 -5.62
N GLU A 223 -10.13 9.82 -4.93
CA GLU A 223 -11.11 10.62 -4.17
C GLU A 223 -10.47 11.37 -3.01
N THR A 224 -9.59 10.72 -2.27
CA THR A 224 -8.88 11.37 -1.17
C THR A 224 -7.98 12.50 -1.68
N GLU A 225 -7.25 12.29 -2.78
CA GLU A 225 -6.44 13.33 -3.43
C GLU A 225 -7.31 14.50 -3.91
N ARG A 226 -8.46 14.21 -4.51
CA ARG A 226 -9.40 15.22 -5.02
C ARG A 226 -9.98 16.10 -3.90
N GLN A 227 -10.40 15.48 -2.79
CA GLN A 227 -11.12 16.17 -1.72
C GLN A 227 -10.18 16.83 -0.71
N PHE A 228 -9.09 16.16 -0.34
CA PHE A 228 -8.25 16.58 0.78
C PHE A 228 -6.85 17.05 0.34
N ARG A 229 -6.52 16.98 -0.96
CA ARG A 229 -5.17 17.20 -1.51
C ARG A 229 -4.08 16.36 -0.82
N ALA A 230 -4.50 15.32 -0.11
CA ALA A 230 -3.66 14.41 0.62
C ALA A 230 -3.59 13.11 -0.19
N SER A 231 -2.41 12.85 -0.73
CA SER A 231 -2.00 11.51 -1.15
C SER A 231 -1.13 10.97 -0.04
N GLY A 232 -1.11 9.65 0.17
CA GLY A 232 -0.16 8.97 1.09
C GLY A 232 1.32 9.12 0.70
N SER A 233 1.68 10.21 0.02
CA SER A 233 3.01 10.64 -0.39
C SER A 233 3.51 11.88 0.32
N ASP A 234 2.66 12.68 1.00
CA ASP A 234 3.15 13.77 1.84
C ASP A 234 3.90 13.16 3.03
N ALA A 235 5.24 13.32 3.07
CA ALA A 235 6.12 12.75 4.08
C ALA A 235 5.80 13.19 5.52
N GLN A 236 5.21 14.38 5.69
CA GLN A 236 4.92 14.95 7.01
C GLN A 236 3.42 14.98 7.33
N GLY A 237 2.56 14.79 6.34
CA GLY A 237 1.11 14.77 6.51
C GLY A 237 0.62 13.48 7.18
N LYS A 238 -0.35 13.61 8.08
CA LYS A 238 -1.11 12.47 8.60
C LYS A 238 -2.14 12.01 7.56
N PRO A 239 -2.49 10.70 7.51
CA PRO A 239 -3.57 10.25 6.64
C PRO A 239 -4.91 10.93 6.98
N VAL A 240 -5.74 11.14 5.95
CA VAL A 240 -6.92 12.01 6.04
C VAL A 240 -7.96 11.62 7.10
N LEU A 241 -8.09 10.32 7.40
CA LEU A 241 -9.08 9.83 8.37
C LEU A 241 -8.55 9.77 9.81
N VAL A 242 -7.29 10.17 10.03
CA VAL A 242 -6.63 10.16 11.35
C VAL A 242 -5.98 11.50 11.70
N ASP A 243 -6.19 12.53 10.86
CA ASP A 243 -5.84 13.91 11.16
C ASP A 243 -7.07 14.65 11.66
N PHE A 244 -6.86 15.58 12.59
CA PHE A 244 -7.92 16.44 13.13
C PHE A 244 -7.45 17.88 13.07
N ARG A 245 -8.31 18.74 12.50
CA ARG A 245 -8.02 20.15 12.27
C ARG A 245 -9.21 20.99 12.71
N MET A 246 -8.95 22.03 13.48
CA MET A 246 -10.00 22.95 13.96
C MET A 246 -10.55 23.85 12.84
N ASP A 247 -9.82 23.96 11.74
CA ASP A 247 -10.17 24.69 10.52
C ASP A 247 -10.68 23.76 9.40
N ASP A 248 -11.09 22.53 9.73
CA ASP A 248 -11.80 21.66 8.79
C ASP A 248 -13.11 22.36 8.33
N PRO A 249 -13.35 22.53 7.02
CA PRO A 249 -14.52 23.23 6.51
C PRO A 249 -15.85 22.51 6.77
N GLU A 250 -15.80 21.24 7.16
CA GLU A 250 -17.00 20.42 7.33
C GLU A 250 -17.49 20.41 8.79
N ASP A 251 -18.75 20.76 8.99
CA ASP A 251 -19.35 21.00 10.32
C ASP A 251 -19.69 19.71 11.10
N PHE A 252 -19.39 18.51 10.59
CA PHE A 252 -19.90 17.24 11.16
C PHE A 252 -19.14 16.74 12.40
N VAL A 253 -18.07 17.42 12.82
CA VAL A 253 -17.28 17.07 14.02
C VAL A 253 -17.51 18.06 15.17
N LEU A 254 -18.41 19.04 15.01
CA LEU A 254 -18.77 20.05 16.02
C LEU A 254 -20.09 19.73 16.74
#